data_AF-A0A1I6K0E9-F1
#
_entry.id   AF-A0A1I6K0E9-F1
#
_cell.length_a   1.000
_cell.length_b   1.000
_cell.length_c   1.000
_cell.angle_alpha   90.00
_cell.angle_beta   90.00
_cell.angle_gamma   90.00
#
_symmetry.space_group_name_H-M   'P 1'
#
loop_
_entity.id
_entity.type
_entity.pdbx_description
1 polymer ?
#
loop_
_entity_poly.entity_id
_entity_poly.type
_entity_poly.pdbx_seq_one_letter_code
_entity_poly.pdbx_strand_id
1 'polypeptide(L)'
;MGTGNNIRPLRDMARRVASIYLLPKTEMAATRDFTGRPADRVREARGRYVSDALTIIAAWRAAKCPKANVPNIAGFEEWSDLCRHSLIWLGEPDPATSLIEQIMHDPDREQLGNLLLAWKDAFGQRGTLVRQVLKHIDNDKHGDLHDAVMDLPCVERGFVNQSKFGRYLARNRNRIVNGLQLLEAPHSERRAWAVMAVSSEPAAALPVMPAAPEDFAGYWPNDLRERAQASALNPSSPQS
;
A
#
# COMPACT_ATOMS: atom_id res chain seq x y z
N MET A 1 -28.81 -3.39 1.70
CA MET A 1 -28.16 -2.11 2.03
C MET A 1 -27.32 -2.33 3.28
N GLY A 2 -26.02 -2.05 3.23
CA GLY A 2 -25.14 -2.14 4.40
C GLY A 2 -25.19 -0.84 5.19
N THR A 3 -25.29 -0.91 6.51
CA THR A 3 -25.50 0.26 7.39
C THR A 3 -24.24 1.12 7.60
N GLY A 4 -23.11 0.79 6.98
CA GLY A 4 -21.85 1.53 7.19
C GLY A 4 -21.09 1.15 8.46
N ASN A 5 -21.76 0.48 9.41
CA ASN A 5 -21.21 0.20 10.74
C ASN A 5 -20.24 -0.99 10.72
N ASN A 6 -19.08 -0.82 11.36
CA ASN A 6 -18.02 -1.82 11.49
C ASN A 6 -17.55 -2.41 10.14
N ILE A 7 -17.58 -1.61 9.07
CA ILE A 7 -17.06 -2.03 7.77
C ILE A 7 -15.53 -2.04 7.82
N ARG A 8 -14.94 -3.15 7.38
CA ARG A 8 -13.52 -3.22 7.05
C ARG A 8 -13.29 -2.98 5.55
N PRO A 9 -12.47 -2.00 5.18
CA PRO A 9 -11.91 -1.90 3.84
C PRO A 9 -11.11 -3.18 3.50
N LEU A 10 -11.32 -3.73 2.31
CA LEU A 10 -10.57 -4.87 1.80
C LEU A 10 -9.89 -4.51 0.48
N ARG A 11 -8.77 -5.19 0.19
CA ARG A 11 -8.05 -5.09 -1.09
C ARG A 11 -7.63 -3.65 -1.39
N ASP A 12 -7.91 -3.13 -2.59
CA ASP A 12 -7.53 -1.76 -2.98
C ASP A 12 -8.10 -0.68 -2.05
N MET A 13 -9.23 -0.95 -1.36
CA MET A 13 -9.78 -0.01 -0.38
C MET A 13 -8.96 0.05 0.92
N ALA A 14 -8.26 -1.03 1.29
CA ALA A 14 -7.45 -1.07 2.52
C ALA A 14 -6.34 -0.01 2.52
N ARG A 15 -5.83 0.37 1.34
CA ARG A 15 -4.82 1.43 1.19
C ARG A 15 -5.39 2.82 0.87
N ARG A 16 -6.72 2.99 0.86
CA ARG A 16 -7.38 4.26 0.50
C ARG A 16 -8.36 4.77 1.55
N VAL A 17 -8.58 4.03 2.63
CA VAL A 17 -9.58 4.35 3.65
C VAL A 17 -8.91 4.34 5.02
N ALA A 18 -8.85 5.49 5.67
CA ALA A 18 -8.47 5.58 7.08
C ALA A 18 -9.69 5.23 7.94
N SER A 19 -9.69 4.05 8.56
CA SER A 19 -10.77 3.65 9.47
C SER A 19 -10.63 4.27 10.85
N ILE A 20 -11.72 4.82 11.36
CA ILE A 20 -11.84 5.29 12.74
C ILE A 20 -12.80 4.40 13.52
N TYR A 21 -12.47 4.10 14.77
CA TYR A 21 -13.33 3.34 15.68
C TYR A 21 -13.90 4.27 16.75
N LEU A 22 -15.22 4.40 16.79
CA LEU A 22 -15.93 5.17 17.80
C LEU A 22 -16.51 4.22 18.84
N LEU A 23 -15.92 4.19 20.04
CA LEU A 23 -16.46 3.42 21.15
C LEU A 23 -17.53 4.27 21.88
N PRO A 24 -18.82 3.89 21.84
CA PRO A 24 -19.88 4.67 22.48
C PRO A 24 -19.81 4.67 24.02
N LYS A 25 -19.06 3.73 24.62
CA LYS A 25 -18.91 3.53 26.08
C LYS A 25 -20.26 3.47 26.83
N THR A 26 -21.29 2.96 26.16
CA THR A 26 -22.64 2.73 26.72
C THR A 26 -23.29 1.55 26.00
N GLU A 27 -24.16 0.83 26.69
CA GLU A 27 -24.90 -0.32 26.15
C GLU A 27 -25.94 0.11 25.10
N MET A 28 -26.55 1.28 25.28
CA MET A 28 -27.60 1.82 24.40
C MET A 28 -27.06 2.94 23.52
N ALA A 29 -26.13 2.61 22.62
CA ALA A 29 -25.52 3.59 21.72
C ALA A 29 -26.53 4.28 20.78
N ALA A 30 -27.59 3.57 20.38
CA ALA A 30 -28.58 4.07 19.43
C ALA A 30 -29.47 5.19 19.97
N THR A 31 -29.65 5.28 21.29
CA THR A 31 -30.49 6.29 21.97
C THR A 31 -29.67 7.37 22.67
N ARG A 32 -28.36 7.42 22.41
CA ARG A 32 -27.46 8.38 23.05
C ARG A 32 -27.64 9.78 22.43
N ASP A 33 -27.84 10.76 23.30
CA ASP A 33 -27.79 12.17 22.91
C ASP A 33 -26.35 12.68 22.76
N PHE A 34 -26.12 13.50 21.73
CA PHE A 34 -24.86 14.17 21.47
C PHE A 34 -25.03 15.67 21.70
N THR A 35 -24.20 16.25 22.58
CA THR A 35 -24.22 17.69 22.90
C THR A 35 -23.48 18.56 21.88
N GLY A 36 -22.85 17.95 20.88
CA GLY A 36 -22.06 18.63 19.85
C GLY A 36 -22.51 18.29 18.45
N ARG A 37 -22.50 19.29 17.56
CA ARG A 37 -22.69 19.13 16.12
C ARG A 37 -21.45 19.64 15.37
N PRO A 38 -20.35 18.86 15.32
CA PRO A 38 -19.09 19.32 14.73
C PRO A 38 -19.22 19.76 13.28
N ALA A 39 -20.02 19.06 12.48
CA ALA A 39 -20.25 19.40 11.08
C ALA A 39 -20.91 20.78 10.92
N ASP A 40 -21.87 21.12 11.78
CA ASP A 40 -22.55 22.42 11.75
C ASP A 40 -21.59 23.52 12.19
N ARG A 41 -20.84 23.30 13.29
CA ARG A 41 -19.81 24.25 13.75
C ARG A 41 -18.76 24.55 12.68
N VAL A 42 -18.28 23.52 11.98
CA VAL A 42 -17.31 23.67 10.89
C VAL A 42 -17.94 24.39 9.71
N ARG A 43 -19.23 24.16 9.41
CA ARG A 43 -19.91 24.84 8.31
C ARG A 43 -20.14 26.32 8.60
N GLU A 44 -20.55 26.67 9.81
CA GLU A 44 -20.79 28.05 10.26
C GLU A 44 -19.50 28.88 10.28
N ALA A 45 -18.39 28.29 10.72
CA ALA A 45 -17.10 28.98 10.83
C ALA A 45 -16.05 28.45 9.84
N ARG A 46 -16.48 28.00 8.65
CA ARG A 46 -15.62 27.29 7.68
C ARG A 46 -14.33 28.03 7.37
N GLY A 47 -14.41 29.35 7.17
CA GLY A 47 -13.25 30.19 6.86
C GLY A 47 -12.16 30.12 7.94
N ARG A 48 -12.57 30.11 9.23
CA ARG A 48 -11.67 29.98 10.37
C ARG A 48 -10.94 28.63 10.34
N TYR A 49 -11.67 27.52 10.26
CA TYR A 49 -11.07 26.19 10.24
C TYR A 49 -10.14 25.95 9.04
N VAL A 50 -10.52 26.44 7.86
CA VAL A 50 -9.65 26.35 6.67
C VAL A 50 -8.39 27.19 6.86
N SER A 51 -8.51 28.40 7.41
CA SER A 51 -7.36 29.24 7.74
C SER A 51 -6.42 28.52 8.71
N ASP A 52 -6.95 27.99 9.81
CA ASP A 52 -6.15 27.28 10.83
C ASP A 52 -5.42 26.06 10.22
N ALA A 53 -6.09 25.28 9.36
CA ALA A 53 -5.49 24.15 8.66
C ALA A 53 -4.35 24.58 7.72
N LEU A 54 -4.54 25.67 6.96
CA LEU A 54 -3.50 26.23 6.09
C LEU A 54 -2.34 26.83 6.90
N THR A 55 -2.61 27.41 8.08
CA THR A 55 -1.58 27.92 8.98
C THR A 55 -0.68 26.80 9.48
N ILE A 56 -1.22 25.63 9.84
CA ILE A 56 -0.42 24.46 10.23
C ILE A 56 0.53 24.06 9.09
N ILE A 57 0.03 23.98 7.86
CA ILE A 57 0.83 23.63 6.67
C ILE A 57 1.92 24.68 6.42
N ALA A 58 1.57 25.97 6.49
CA ALA A 58 2.51 27.06 6.28
C ALA A 58 3.63 27.06 7.33
N ALA A 59 3.29 26.82 8.60
CA ALA A 59 4.26 26.71 9.69
C ALA A 59 5.21 25.53 9.51
N TRP A 60 4.68 24.36 9.12
CA TRP A 60 5.50 23.17 8.81
C TRP A 60 6.46 23.42 7.63
N ARG A 61 6.01 24.12 6.58
CA ARG A 61 6.88 24.53 5.46
C ARG A 61 7.96 25.50 5.90
N ALA A 62 7.64 26.48 6.75
CA ALA A 62 8.61 27.42 7.30
C ALA A 62 9.68 26.72 8.15
N ALA A 63 9.33 25.60 8.79
CA ALA A 63 10.27 24.72 9.50
C ALA A 63 11.12 23.84 8.57
N LYS A 64 11.13 24.08 7.25
CA LYS A 64 11.84 23.31 6.21
C LYS A 64 11.32 21.88 6.00
N CYS A 65 10.03 21.67 6.18
CA CYS A 65 9.33 20.42 5.83
C CYS A 65 9.90 19.14 6.50
N PRO A 66 10.13 19.13 7.83
CA PRO A 66 10.67 17.95 8.52
C PRO A 66 9.77 16.73 8.31
N LYS A 67 10.38 15.58 8.02
CA LYS A 67 9.69 14.31 7.79
C LYS A 67 9.84 13.39 8.99
N ALA A 68 8.72 12.84 9.44
CA ALA A 68 8.72 11.82 10.48
C ALA A 68 9.26 10.49 9.92
N ASN A 69 9.93 9.71 10.77
CA ASN A 69 10.38 8.36 10.42
C ASN A 69 9.20 7.38 10.47
N VAL A 70 8.36 7.39 9.43
CA VAL A 70 7.16 6.56 9.32
C VAL A 70 7.06 5.92 7.93
N PRO A 71 6.39 4.77 7.78
CA PRO A 71 6.26 4.11 6.48
C PRO A 71 5.61 5.01 5.43
N ASN A 72 6.13 4.95 4.19
CA ASN A 72 5.55 5.68 3.07
C ASN A 72 4.23 5.04 2.61
N ILE A 73 3.31 5.87 2.13
CA ILE A 73 2.04 5.46 1.54
C ILE A 73 2.11 5.81 0.05
N ALA A 74 2.56 4.85 -0.76
CA ALA A 74 2.79 5.06 -2.18
C ALA A 74 1.54 5.63 -2.88
N GLY A 75 1.72 6.68 -3.68
CA GLY A 75 0.64 7.39 -4.40
C GLY A 75 -0.16 8.39 -3.56
N PHE A 76 0.26 8.64 -2.31
CA PHE A 76 -0.32 9.65 -1.41
C PHE A 76 0.77 10.57 -0.83
N GLU A 77 1.83 10.81 -1.60
CA GLU A 77 2.98 11.62 -1.19
C GLU A 77 2.56 13.05 -0.85
N GLU A 78 1.78 13.70 -1.71
CA GLU A 78 1.31 15.07 -1.47
C GLU A 78 0.41 15.18 -0.23
N TRP A 79 -0.49 14.22 -0.04
CA TRP A 79 -1.31 14.15 1.17
C TRP A 79 -0.46 13.88 2.43
N SER A 80 0.52 13.00 2.33
CA SER A 80 1.44 12.71 3.43
C SER A 80 2.23 13.95 3.83
N ASP A 81 2.65 14.74 2.85
CA ASP A 81 3.39 15.97 3.07
C ASP A 81 2.53 17.05 3.72
N LEU A 82 1.37 17.35 3.13
CA LEU A 82 0.54 18.46 3.58
C LEU A 82 -0.27 18.14 4.82
N CYS A 83 -0.70 16.90 5.02
CA CYS A 83 -1.60 16.54 6.12
C CYS A 83 -0.87 15.72 7.19
N ARG A 84 -0.22 14.62 6.82
CA ARG A 84 0.29 13.65 7.80
C ARG A 84 1.53 14.16 8.52
N HIS A 85 2.56 14.56 7.78
CA HIS A 85 3.82 15.03 8.34
C HIS A 85 3.67 16.36 9.10
N SER A 86 2.80 17.26 8.64
CA SER A 86 2.51 18.51 9.32
C SER A 86 1.81 18.28 10.68
N LEU A 87 0.90 17.31 10.78
CA LEU A 87 0.27 16.93 12.05
C LEU A 87 1.26 16.25 13.00
N ILE A 88 2.07 15.30 12.51
CA ILE A 88 3.09 14.63 13.34
C ILE A 88 4.11 15.66 13.86
N TRP A 89 4.51 16.63 13.03
CA TRP A 89 5.40 17.71 13.43
C TRP A 89 4.81 18.59 14.55
N LEU A 90 3.49 18.78 14.55
CA LEU A 90 2.77 19.51 15.61
C LEU A 90 2.71 18.72 16.94
N GLY A 91 3.13 17.44 16.93
CA GLY A 91 3.06 16.54 18.09
C GLY A 91 1.79 15.68 18.13
N GLU A 92 0.96 15.71 17.08
CA GLU A 92 -0.22 14.86 16.99
C GLU A 92 0.14 13.42 16.60
N PRO A 93 -0.67 12.42 17.00
CA PRO A 93 -0.51 11.05 16.54
C PRO A 93 -0.59 10.93 15.01
N ASP A 94 0.05 9.91 14.45
CA ASP A 94 0.01 9.66 13.00
C ASP A 94 -1.43 9.35 12.54
N PRO A 95 -2.07 10.21 11.72
CA PRO A 95 -3.44 10.01 11.25
C PRO A 95 -3.58 8.81 10.29
N ALA A 96 -2.46 8.27 9.77
CA ALA A 96 -2.46 7.11 8.89
C ALA A 96 -2.24 5.78 9.62
N THR A 97 -2.15 5.78 10.96
CA THR A 97 -1.87 4.55 11.75
C THR A 97 -2.81 3.41 11.37
N SER A 98 -4.13 3.66 11.38
CA SER A 98 -5.14 2.65 11.04
C SER A 98 -4.99 2.12 9.61
N LEU A 99 -4.68 3.00 8.66
CA LEU A 99 -4.45 2.64 7.25
C LEU A 99 -3.23 1.70 7.12
N ILE A 100 -2.15 2.02 7.83
CA ILE A 100 -0.92 1.21 7.81
C ILE A 100 -1.17 -0.16 8.44
N GLU A 101 -1.87 -0.18 9.58
CA GLU A 101 -2.29 -1.42 10.22
C GLU A 101 -3.16 -2.27 9.30
N GLN A 102 -4.09 -1.66 8.55
CA GLN A 102 -4.93 -2.35 7.57
C GLN A 102 -4.12 -2.97 6.42
N ILE A 103 -3.09 -2.27 5.94
CA ILE A 103 -2.19 -2.79 4.91
C ILE A 103 -1.32 -3.93 5.46
N MET A 104 -0.89 -3.82 6.71
CA MET A 104 -0.07 -4.84 7.37
C MET A 104 -0.87 -6.11 7.66
N HIS A 105 -2.13 -5.97 8.10
CA HIS A 105 -3.02 -7.07 8.51
C HIS A 105 -4.09 -7.36 7.45
N ASP A 106 -3.70 -7.47 6.19
CA ASP A 106 -4.59 -7.88 5.09
C ASP A 106 -4.92 -9.39 5.22
N PRO A 107 -6.19 -9.78 5.48
CA PRO A 107 -6.56 -11.20 5.60
C PRO A 107 -6.26 -12.00 4.32
N ASP A 108 -6.41 -11.38 3.14
CA ASP A 108 -6.07 -12.03 1.87
C ASP A 108 -4.55 -12.30 1.77
N ARG A 109 -3.71 -11.50 2.46
CA ARG A 109 -2.26 -11.70 2.55
C ARG A 109 -1.92 -12.80 3.55
N GLU A 110 -2.55 -12.81 4.71
CA GLU A 110 -2.34 -13.81 5.77
C GLU A 110 -2.72 -15.22 5.28
N GLN A 111 -3.91 -15.38 4.72
CA GLN A 111 -4.37 -16.65 4.14
C GLN A 111 -3.43 -17.17 3.04
N LEU A 112 -2.97 -16.27 2.16
CA LEU A 112 -1.99 -16.64 1.14
C LEU A 112 -0.66 -17.05 1.77
N GLY A 113 -0.18 -16.33 2.78
CA GLY A 113 1.05 -16.65 3.49
C GLY A 113 1.02 -18.05 4.10
N ASN A 114 -0.06 -18.40 4.79
CA ASN A 114 -0.27 -19.73 5.39
C ASN A 114 -0.29 -20.82 4.31
N LEU A 115 -1.00 -20.58 3.20
CA LEU A 115 -1.01 -21.50 2.05
C LEU A 115 0.40 -21.71 1.47
N LEU A 116 1.18 -20.65 1.24
CA LEU A 116 2.51 -20.76 0.64
C LEU A 116 3.48 -21.51 1.56
N LEU A 117 3.42 -21.26 2.87
CA LEU A 117 4.24 -21.94 3.85
C LEU A 117 3.93 -23.45 3.86
N ALA A 118 2.67 -23.81 4.08
CA ALA A 118 2.25 -25.22 4.14
C ALA A 118 2.45 -25.95 2.81
N TRP A 119 2.26 -25.27 1.67
CA TRP A 119 2.54 -25.86 0.35
C TRP A 119 4.03 -26.13 0.16
N LYS A 120 4.90 -25.20 0.58
CA LYS A 120 6.36 -25.40 0.51
C LYS A 120 6.78 -26.58 1.38
N ASP A 121 6.19 -26.74 2.56
CA ASP A 121 6.53 -27.86 3.45
C ASP A 121 6.06 -29.21 2.87
N ALA A 122 4.87 -29.25 2.25
CA ALA A 122 4.31 -30.47 1.65
C ALA A 122 4.98 -30.87 0.31
N PHE A 123 5.30 -29.89 -0.55
CA PHE A 123 5.72 -30.16 -1.94
C PHE A 123 7.10 -29.63 -2.30
N GLY A 124 7.69 -28.75 -1.49
CA GLY A 124 8.90 -28.02 -1.82
C GLY A 124 8.71 -27.10 -3.03
N GLN A 125 9.73 -27.03 -3.88
CA GLN A 125 9.73 -26.24 -5.12
C GLN A 125 9.17 -27.02 -6.32
N ARG A 126 8.59 -28.20 -6.10
CA ARG A 126 8.11 -29.05 -7.20
C ARG A 126 6.84 -28.47 -7.82
N GLY A 127 6.80 -28.45 -9.15
CA GLY A 127 5.59 -28.14 -9.90
C GLY A 127 4.48 -29.13 -9.55
N THR A 128 3.44 -28.65 -8.88
CA THR A 128 2.35 -29.46 -8.35
C THR A 128 1.03 -29.06 -8.98
N LEU A 129 0.31 -30.03 -9.51
CA LEU A 129 -1.02 -29.82 -10.10
C LEU A 129 -2.06 -29.62 -9.00
N VAL A 130 -3.08 -28.81 -9.27
CA VAL A 130 -4.22 -28.61 -8.35
C VAL A 130 -4.81 -29.93 -7.86
N ARG A 131 -5.00 -30.92 -8.74
CA ARG A 131 -5.53 -32.24 -8.38
C ARG A 131 -4.64 -33.01 -7.38
N GLN A 132 -3.33 -32.80 -7.43
CA GLN A 132 -2.38 -33.45 -6.53
C GLN A 132 -2.46 -32.83 -5.15
N VAL A 133 -2.63 -31.50 -5.08
CA VAL A 133 -2.87 -30.79 -3.82
C VAL A 133 -4.16 -31.24 -3.17
N LEU A 134 -5.27 -31.29 -3.92
CA LEU A 134 -6.56 -31.76 -3.38
C LEU A 134 -6.48 -33.21 -2.89
N LYS A 135 -5.83 -34.10 -3.66
CA LYS A 135 -5.60 -35.48 -3.22
C LYS A 135 -4.74 -35.56 -1.95
N HIS A 136 -3.76 -34.68 -1.78
CA HIS A 136 -2.90 -34.65 -0.60
C HIS A 136 -3.68 -34.24 0.65
N ILE A 137 -4.45 -33.14 0.59
CA ILE A 137 -5.26 -32.70 1.73
C ILE A 137 -6.42 -33.65 2.07
N ASP A 138 -6.94 -34.39 1.09
CA ASP A 138 -7.94 -35.43 1.34
C ASP A 138 -7.33 -36.62 2.11
N ASN A 139 -6.05 -36.92 1.86
CA ASN A 139 -5.32 -38.00 2.53
C ASN A 139 -4.81 -37.57 3.91
N ASP A 140 -4.48 -36.29 4.09
CA ASP A 140 -3.98 -35.72 5.35
C ASP A 140 -4.88 -34.58 5.83
N LYS A 141 -6.00 -34.94 6.46
CA LYS A 141 -7.05 -34.00 6.90
C LYS A 141 -6.70 -33.20 8.17
N HIS A 142 -5.54 -33.47 8.76
CA HIS A 142 -5.06 -32.79 9.96
C HIS A 142 -3.73 -32.08 9.74
N GLY A 143 -3.23 -32.05 8.50
CA GLY A 143 -2.00 -31.37 8.14
C GLY A 143 -2.20 -29.88 7.90
N ASP A 144 -1.14 -29.10 8.10
CA ASP A 144 -1.14 -27.64 7.94
C ASP A 144 -1.64 -27.18 6.56
N LEU A 145 -1.38 -27.98 5.52
CA LEU A 145 -1.84 -27.67 4.16
C LEU A 145 -3.36 -27.86 4.00
N HIS A 146 -3.96 -28.82 4.70
CA HIS A 146 -5.40 -28.99 4.71
C HIS A 146 -6.05 -27.76 5.35
N ASP A 147 -5.59 -27.36 6.53
CA ASP A 147 -6.14 -26.22 7.27
C ASP A 147 -5.97 -24.91 6.49
N ALA A 148 -4.77 -24.67 5.94
CA ALA A 148 -4.50 -23.50 5.12
C ALA A 148 -5.38 -23.44 3.84
N VAL A 149 -5.75 -24.58 3.25
CA VAL A 149 -6.66 -24.61 2.10
C VAL A 149 -8.12 -24.43 2.54
N MET A 150 -8.51 -24.98 3.68
CA MET A 150 -9.88 -24.89 4.22
C MET A 150 -10.26 -23.46 4.66
N ASP A 151 -9.28 -22.63 5.01
CA ASP A 151 -9.50 -21.21 5.32
C ASP A 151 -9.69 -20.32 4.09
N LEU A 152 -9.48 -20.84 2.88
CA LEU A 152 -9.53 -20.05 1.65
C LEU A 152 -10.97 -19.77 1.17
N PRO A 153 -11.20 -18.64 0.47
CA PRO A 153 -12.50 -18.29 -0.09
C PRO A 153 -12.95 -19.20 -1.26
N CYS A 154 -12.20 -20.26 -1.58
CA CYS A 154 -12.59 -21.30 -2.53
C CYS A 154 -13.29 -22.52 -1.87
N VAL A 155 -13.43 -22.53 -0.55
CA VAL A 155 -14.14 -23.56 0.20
C VAL A 155 -15.62 -23.20 0.30
N GLU A 156 -16.48 -24.15 -0.06
CA GLU A 156 -17.93 -24.00 -0.02
C GLU A 156 -18.53 -25.19 0.72
N ARG A 157 -19.25 -24.93 1.81
CA ARG A 157 -19.90 -25.97 2.63
C ARG A 157 -18.92 -27.07 3.09
N GLY A 158 -17.67 -26.69 3.38
CA GLY A 158 -16.61 -27.62 3.83
C GLY A 158 -15.91 -28.40 2.70
N PHE A 159 -16.19 -28.09 1.43
CA PHE A 159 -15.52 -28.71 0.29
C PHE A 159 -14.76 -27.69 -0.55
N VAL A 160 -13.57 -28.07 -1.02
CA VAL A 160 -12.75 -27.20 -1.87
C VAL A 160 -13.24 -27.28 -3.32
N ASN A 161 -13.71 -26.16 -3.86
CA ASN A 161 -14.07 -26.09 -5.27
C ASN A 161 -12.79 -26.00 -6.13
N GLN A 162 -12.47 -27.08 -6.85
CA GLN A 162 -11.24 -27.21 -7.65
C GLN A 162 -11.02 -26.03 -8.62
N SER A 163 -12.07 -25.62 -9.33
CA SER A 163 -12.00 -24.52 -10.30
C SER A 163 -11.76 -23.18 -9.64
N LYS A 164 -12.40 -22.93 -8.48
CA LYS A 164 -12.17 -21.70 -7.71
C LYS A 164 -10.78 -21.68 -7.09
N PHE A 165 -10.28 -22.82 -6.61
CA PHE A 165 -8.93 -22.93 -6.07
C PHE A 165 -7.88 -22.65 -7.16
N GLY A 166 -8.02 -23.25 -8.35
CA GLY A 166 -7.15 -22.94 -9.49
C GLY A 166 -7.17 -21.45 -9.89
N ARG A 167 -8.35 -20.80 -9.85
CA ARG A 167 -8.48 -19.36 -10.09
C ARG A 167 -7.84 -18.52 -8.98
N TYR A 168 -7.95 -18.95 -7.73
CA TYR A 168 -7.32 -18.30 -6.58
C TYR A 168 -5.79 -18.30 -6.72
N LEU A 169 -5.20 -19.44 -7.10
CA LEU A 169 -3.76 -19.55 -7.38
C LEU A 169 -3.36 -18.63 -8.54
N ALA A 170 -4.11 -18.64 -9.64
CA ALA A 170 -3.83 -17.79 -10.80
C ALA A 170 -3.92 -16.28 -10.51
N ARG A 171 -4.81 -15.88 -9.60
CA ARG A 171 -4.94 -14.48 -9.14
C ARG A 171 -3.78 -14.04 -8.26
N ASN A 172 -3.23 -14.95 -7.46
CA ASN A 172 -2.12 -14.68 -6.53
C ASN A 172 -0.74 -15.02 -7.11
N ARG A 173 -0.65 -15.39 -8.40
CA ARG A 173 0.64 -15.61 -9.08
C ARG A 173 1.55 -14.41 -8.92
N ASN A 174 2.84 -14.65 -8.72
CA ASN A 174 3.88 -13.64 -8.53
C ASN A 174 3.71 -12.73 -7.29
N ARG A 175 2.67 -12.91 -6.47
CA ARG A 175 2.53 -12.16 -5.22
C ARG A 175 3.52 -12.71 -4.18
N ILE A 176 4.30 -11.81 -3.57
CA ILE A 176 5.30 -12.15 -2.56
C ILE A 176 4.69 -11.97 -1.17
N VAL A 177 4.72 -13.02 -0.35
CA VAL A 177 4.28 -12.99 1.05
C VAL A 177 5.28 -13.79 1.89
N ASN A 178 5.77 -13.22 2.99
CA ASN A 178 6.73 -13.85 3.91
C ASN A 178 7.97 -14.42 3.21
N GLY A 179 8.46 -13.72 2.17
CA GLY A 179 9.61 -14.17 1.37
C GLY A 179 9.32 -15.36 0.44
N LEU A 180 8.06 -15.77 0.31
CA LEU A 180 7.62 -16.85 -0.59
C LEU A 180 6.78 -16.29 -1.73
N GLN A 181 6.81 -16.98 -2.87
CA GLN A 181 6.08 -16.60 -4.08
C GLN A 181 5.54 -17.84 -4.79
N LEU A 182 4.29 -17.75 -5.26
CA LEU A 182 3.67 -18.77 -6.12
C LEU A 182 3.96 -18.49 -7.60
N LEU A 183 4.50 -19.48 -8.30
CA LEU A 183 4.85 -19.40 -9.70
C LEU A 183 4.19 -20.54 -10.49
N GLU A 184 3.95 -20.27 -11.78
CA GLU A 184 3.56 -21.30 -12.73
C GLU A 184 4.79 -22.16 -13.06
N ALA A 185 4.66 -23.47 -12.86
CA ALA A 185 5.72 -24.43 -13.12
C ALA A 185 5.49 -25.14 -14.46
N PRO A 186 6.56 -25.43 -15.22
CA PRO A 186 6.43 -26.17 -16.48
C PRO A 186 5.90 -27.58 -16.20
N HIS A 187 4.89 -27.97 -16.96
CA HIS A 187 4.36 -29.34 -16.96
C HIS A 187 3.73 -29.61 -18.33
N SER A 188 3.93 -30.84 -18.83
CA SER A 188 3.67 -31.27 -20.20
C SER A 188 2.31 -30.87 -20.81
N GLU A 189 1.23 -30.90 -20.04
CA GLU A 189 -0.14 -30.71 -20.57
C GLU A 189 -1.07 -29.87 -19.69
N ARG A 190 -0.65 -29.52 -18.47
CA ARG A 190 -1.54 -28.91 -17.47
C ARG A 190 -0.80 -27.89 -16.63
N ARG A 191 -1.51 -26.86 -16.17
CA ARG A 191 -0.93 -25.82 -15.30
C ARG A 191 -0.52 -26.42 -13.95
N ALA A 192 0.77 -26.34 -13.64
CA ALA A 192 1.34 -26.72 -12.36
C ALA A 192 1.79 -25.46 -11.60
N TRP A 193 1.84 -25.56 -10.27
CA TRP A 193 2.22 -24.46 -9.40
C TRP A 193 3.39 -24.88 -8.51
N ALA A 194 4.36 -23.99 -8.33
CA ALA A 194 5.47 -24.17 -7.40
C ALA A 194 5.57 -22.97 -6.47
N VAL A 195 5.97 -23.22 -5.23
CA VAL A 195 6.31 -22.16 -4.27
C VAL A 195 7.81 -22.02 -4.21
N MET A 196 8.30 -20.80 -4.45
CA MET A 196 9.72 -20.48 -4.38
C MET A 196 9.99 -19.45 -3.29
N ALA A 197 11.14 -19.58 -2.63
CA ALA A 197 11.65 -18.50 -1.80
C ALA A 197 12.19 -17.40 -2.73
N VAL A 198 11.79 -16.16 -2.47
CA VAL A 198 12.39 -15.00 -3.10
C VAL A 198 13.69 -14.72 -2.34
N SER A 199 14.83 -14.97 -3.00
CA SER A 199 16.11 -14.51 -2.48
C SER A 199 16.07 -12.99 -2.36
N SER A 200 16.00 -12.48 -1.15
CA SER A 200 16.26 -11.07 -0.87
C SER A 200 17.76 -10.83 -0.94
N GLU A 201 18.35 -10.97 -2.13
CA GLU A 201 19.49 -10.10 -2.40
C GLU A 201 18.87 -8.73 -2.66
N PRO A 202 19.19 -7.70 -1.86
CA PRO A 202 18.94 -6.35 -2.33
C PRO A 202 19.67 -6.26 -3.67
N ALA A 203 18.95 -5.91 -4.73
CA ALA A 203 19.59 -5.47 -5.95
C ALA A 203 20.68 -4.48 -5.51
N ALA A 204 21.96 -4.84 -5.72
CA ALA A 204 23.08 -4.05 -5.28
C ALA A 204 22.76 -2.60 -5.60
N ALA A 205 22.70 -1.76 -4.55
CA ALA A 205 22.39 -0.36 -4.71
C ALA A 205 23.26 0.15 -5.85
N LEU A 206 22.62 0.67 -6.90
CA LEU A 206 23.36 1.42 -7.91
C LEU A 206 24.23 2.42 -7.14
N PRO A 207 25.52 2.55 -7.49
CA PRO A 207 26.45 3.37 -6.74
C PRO A 207 25.79 4.73 -6.48
N VAL A 208 25.70 5.09 -5.20
CA VAL A 208 25.24 6.40 -4.76
C VAL A 208 26.04 7.41 -5.57
N MET A 209 25.38 8.15 -6.46
CA MET A 209 26.03 9.27 -7.12
C MET A 209 26.50 10.21 -5.99
N PRO A 210 27.75 10.70 -6.05
CA PRO A 210 28.22 11.64 -5.04
C PRO A 210 27.24 12.80 -4.95
N ALA A 211 26.99 13.26 -3.73
CA ALA A 211 26.09 14.38 -3.47
C ALA A 211 26.40 15.53 -4.42
N ALA A 212 25.35 16.16 -4.96
CA ALA A 212 25.48 17.36 -5.77
C ALA A 212 26.32 18.39 -4.99
N PRO A 213 27.34 19.01 -5.60
CA PRO A 213 28.09 20.07 -4.96
C PRO A 213 27.11 21.20 -4.57
N GLU A 214 27.34 21.84 -3.42
CA GLU A 214 26.46 22.87 -2.83
C GLU A 214 26.34 24.17 -3.67
N ASP A 215 26.94 24.22 -4.87
CA ASP A 215 26.91 25.37 -5.76
C ASP A 215 26.18 25.05 -7.08
N PHE A 216 25.10 25.79 -7.32
CA PHE A 216 24.23 25.73 -8.49
C PHE A 216 24.86 26.32 -9.77
N ALA A 217 26.07 26.87 -9.72
CA ALA A 217 26.70 27.54 -10.87
C ALA A 217 27.16 26.61 -12.01
N GLY A 218 27.27 25.30 -11.79
CA GLY A 218 27.88 24.35 -12.75
C GLY A 218 26.95 23.67 -13.76
N TYR A 219 25.63 23.87 -13.69
CA TYR A 219 24.67 23.04 -14.44
C TYR A 219 24.33 23.50 -15.86
N TRP A 220 24.99 24.53 -16.39
CA TRP A 220 24.74 25.01 -17.75
C TRP A 220 25.95 24.80 -18.65
N PRO A 221 25.86 23.98 -19.72
CA PRO A 221 26.85 23.99 -20.78
C PRO A 221 26.95 25.42 -21.36
N ASN A 222 28.16 25.99 -21.36
CA ASN A 222 28.43 27.38 -21.77
C ASN A 222 27.85 27.74 -23.15
N ASP A 223 27.65 26.75 -24.01
CA ASP A 223 27.23 26.92 -25.41
C ASP A 223 25.82 27.49 -25.60
N LEU A 224 24.96 27.44 -24.57
CA LEU A 224 23.59 27.97 -24.65
C LEU A 224 23.46 29.40 -24.13
N ARG A 225 24.47 29.95 -23.41
CA ARG A 225 24.48 31.38 -23.00
C ARG A 225 24.87 32.29 -24.16
N GLU A 226 25.82 31.86 -24.99
CA GLU A 226 26.30 32.68 -26.12
C GLU A 226 25.26 32.82 -27.24
N ARG A 227 24.44 31.78 -27.47
CA ARG A 227 23.38 31.83 -28.49
C ARG A 227 22.18 32.70 -28.12
N ALA A 228 21.91 32.88 -26.82
CA ALA A 228 20.83 33.74 -26.35
C ALA A 228 21.21 35.24 -26.35
N GLN A 229 22.50 35.57 -26.15
CA GLN A 229 22.98 36.96 -26.18
C GLN A 229 23.24 37.48 -27.60
N ALA A 230 23.65 36.62 -28.54
CA ALA A 230 23.89 37.01 -29.93
C ALA A 230 22.60 37.31 -30.73
N SER A 231 21.44 36.79 -30.29
CA SER A 231 20.15 37.00 -30.96
C SER A 231 19.33 38.20 -30.45
N ALA A 232 19.80 38.90 -29.40
CA ALA A 232 19.08 40.02 -28.78
C ALA A 232 19.67 41.41 -29.10
N LEU A 233 20.71 41.50 -29.93
CA LEU A 233 21.45 42.75 -30.20
C LEU A 233 21.39 43.25 -31.65
N ASN A 234 20.46 42.77 -32.49
CA ASN A 234 20.33 43.36 -33.83
C ASN A 234 18.89 43.49 -34.36
N PRO A 235 18.11 44.50 -33.93
CA PRO A 235 17.08 45.10 -34.75
C PRO A 235 17.71 46.22 -35.60
N SER A 236 17.78 45.95 -36.90
CA SER A 236 18.31 46.82 -37.95
C SER A 236 17.75 48.25 -37.92
N SER A 237 18.60 49.26 -38.14
CA SER A 237 18.19 50.56 -38.70
C SER A 237 18.83 50.75 -40.08
N PRO A 238 18.08 51.24 -41.09
CA PRO A 238 18.53 51.35 -42.47
C PRO A 238 19.19 52.71 -42.79
N GLN A 239 20.24 52.67 -43.62
CA GLN A 239 20.70 53.73 -44.53
C GLN A 239 21.18 52.97 -45.79
N SER A 240 20.81 53.27 -47.03
CA SER A 240 20.29 54.48 -47.69
C SER A 240 19.41 54.08 -48.87
#